data_AF-A0A9E3NNH6-F1
#
_entry.id   AF-A0A9E3NNH6-F1
#
_cell.length_a   1.000
_cell.length_b   1.000
_cell.length_c   1.000
_cell.angle_alpha   90.00
_cell.angle_beta   90.00
_cell.angle_gamma   90.00
#
_symmetry.space_group_name_H-M   'P 1'
#
loop_
_entity.id
_entity.type
_entity.pdbx_description
1 polymer ?
#
loop_
_entity_poly.entity_id
_entity_poly.type
_entity_poly.pdbx_seq_one_letter_code
_entity_poly.pdbx_strand_id
1 'polypeptide(L)'
;MRAIIESIKKSKPTFYEDEQFIVSKTCSGEWGGTIKFKSKKNGVEYSCSATCPISVYKLGDKYYVTSSLGHMSGSCEVVEISNPELMEIYKTTPPRKVKGKKVKYVGDDESKSKLGTKKLIGEHGKIILGSFVFNGQLFHVVMERERKAFTTTTYIATIEEEKFRAIKLITNEDVFTYDRDILKTNGGHMLIPISGGYLNIFENQIKILK
;
A
#
# COMPACT_ATOMS: atom_id res chain seq x y z
N MET A 1 -25.30 -7.40 -0.02
CA MET A 1 -23.89 -7.04 0.17
C MET A 1 -22.93 -7.99 -0.56
N ARG A 2 -23.03 -9.32 -0.37
CA ARG A 2 -22.20 -10.32 -1.10
C ARG A 2 -22.21 -10.19 -2.63
N ALA A 3 -23.39 -10.03 -3.26
CA ALA A 3 -23.50 -9.90 -4.72
C ALA A 3 -22.83 -8.62 -5.30
N ILE A 4 -22.81 -7.53 -4.53
CA ILE A 4 -22.12 -6.28 -4.93
C ILE A 4 -20.60 -6.48 -4.83
N ILE A 5 -20.14 -7.14 -3.77
CA ILE A 5 -18.72 -7.48 -3.53
C ILE A 5 -18.18 -8.41 -4.62
N GLU A 6 -18.95 -9.43 -5.04
CA GLU A 6 -18.54 -10.34 -6.12
C GLU A 6 -18.40 -9.67 -7.48
N SER A 7 -19.25 -8.69 -7.80
CA SER A 7 -19.14 -7.93 -9.06
C SER A 7 -17.90 -7.03 -9.14
N ILE A 8 -17.35 -6.61 -7.98
CA ILE A 8 -16.15 -5.75 -7.87
C ILE A 8 -14.86 -6.58 -7.97
N LYS A 9 -14.88 -7.89 -7.67
CA LYS A 9 -13.72 -8.79 -7.65
C LYS A 9 -13.16 -9.19 -9.02
N LYS A 10 -13.66 -8.65 -10.13
CA LYS A 10 -12.98 -8.75 -11.42
C LYS A 10 -11.66 -7.98 -11.33
N SER A 11 -10.54 -8.70 -11.33
CA SER A 11 -9.20 -8.13 -11.23
C SER A 11 -9.05 -6.97 -12.20
N LYS A 12 -8.97 -5.75 -11.67
CA LYS A 12 -8.49 -4.64 -12.47
C LYS A 12 -7.00 -4.93 -12.71
N PRO A 13 -6.55 -5.07 -13.96
CA PRO A 13 -5.12 -5.29 -14.25
C PRO A 13 -4.26 -4.10 -13.77
N THR A 14 -4.90 -2.95 -13.54
CA THR A 14 -4.27 -1.70 -13.14
C THR A 14 -4.50 -1.42 -11.66
N PHE A 15 -3.42 -1.13 -10.93
CA PHE A 15 -3.45 -0.81 -9.50
C PHE A 15 -3.87 0.65 -9.25
N TYR A 16 -3.41 1.56 -10.09
CA TYR A 16 -3.81 2.97 -10.14
C TYR A 16 -3.59 3.51 -11.56
N GLU A 17 -4.38 4.48 -11.99
CA GLU A 17 -4.23 5.09 -13.31
C GLU A 17 -4.61 6.56 -13.25
N ASP A 18 -3.83 7.40 -13.92
CA ASP A 18 -4.19 8.78 -14.22
C ASP A 18 -3.89 9.11 -15.69
N GLU A 19 -3.92 10.39 -16.05
CA GLU A 19 -3.67 10.85 -17.41
C GLU A 19 -2.26 10.55 -17.93
N GLN A 20 -1.27 10.42 -17.04
CA GLN A 20 0.15 10.30 -17.39
C GLN A 20 0.68 8.88 -17.25
N PHE A 21 0.18 8.11 -16.28
CA PHE A 21 0.74 6.82 -15.91
C PHE A 21 -0.31 5.73 -15.72
N ILE A 22 0.08 4.50 -16.09
CA ILE A 22 -0.56 3.26 -15.67
C ILE A 22 0.32 2.65 -14.59
N VAL A 23 -0.23 2.41 -13.41
CA VAL A 23 0.52 1.92 -12.25
C VAL A 23 0.17 0.46 -11.98
N SER A 24 1.21 -0.35 -11.81
CA SER A 24 1.13 -1.75 -11.40
C SER A 24 2.04 -2.01 -10.22
N LYS A 25 1.80 -3.13 -9.53
CA LYS A 25 2.55 -3.50 -8.34
C LYS A 25 2.90 -4.98 -8.31
N THR A 26 3.91 -5.31 -7.52
CA THR A 26 4.28 -6.67 -7.12
C THR A 26 4.42 -6.74 -5.60
N CYS A 27 4.23 -7.92 -5.05
CA CYS A 27 4.40 -8.21 -3.63
C CYS A 27 4.97 -9.61 -3.51
N SER A 28 6.25 -9.68 -3.17
CA SER A 28 6.97 -10.92 -2.88
C SER A 28 7.13 -11.06 -1.37
N GLY A 29 6.15 -10.65 -0.56
CA GLY A 29 6.21 -10.74 0.91
C GLY A 29 7.49 -10.11 1.48
N GLU A 30 8.21 -10.87 2.30
CA GLU A 30 9.49 -10.43 2.90
C GLU A 30 10.61 -10.22 1.88
N TRP A 31 10.50 -10.83 0.69
CA TRP A 31 11.49 -10.72 -0.37
C TRP A 31 11.37 -9.43 -1.20
N GLY A 32 10.35 -8.62 -0.88
CA GLY A 32 10.20 -7.25 -1.35
C GLY A 32 8.88 -7.00 -2.09
N GLY A 33 8.89 -5.94 -2.87
CA GLY A 33 7.78 -5.51 -3.67
C GLY A 33 8.21 -4.32 -4.51
N THR A 34 7.48 -4.07 -5.59
CA THR A 34 7.77 -3.01 -6.53
C THR A 34 6.49 -2.27 -6.83
N ILE A 35 6.61 -0.94 -6.93
CA ILE A 35 5.62 -0.12 -7.60
C ILE A 35 6.20 0.31 -8.95
N LYS A 36 5.43 0.15 -10.02
CA LYS A 36 5.84 0.44 -11.39
C LYS A 36 4.90 1.45 -12.02
N PHE A 37 5.47 2.53 -12.52
CA PHE A 37 4.78 3.60 -13.23
C PHE A 37 5.15 3.50 -14.71
N LYS A 38 4.19 3.06 -15.53
CA LYS A 38 4.35 3.03 -16.98
C LYS A 38 3.90 4.36 -17.56
N SER A 39 4.82 5.13 -18.13
CA SER A 39 4.50 6.39 -18.80
C SER A 39 3.65 6.12 -20.04
N LYS A 40 2.49 6.77 -20.12
CA LYS A 40 1.61 6.70 -21.30
C LYS A 40 2.18 7.44 -22.50
N LYS A 41 3.12 8.37 -22.27
CA LYS A 41 3.77 9.16 -23.32
C LYS A 41 4.77 8.34 -24.13
N ASN A 42 5.62 7.56 -23.47
CA ASN A 42 6.74 6.86 -24.11
C ASN A 42 6.75 5.33 -23.86
N GLY A 43 5.83 4.81 -23.05
CA GLY A 43 5.72 3.39 -22.73
C GLY A 43 6.76 2.85 -21.74
N VAL A 44 7.69 3.68 -21.25
CA VAL A 44 8.75 3.28 -20.32
C VAL A 44 8.17 3.01 -18.94
N GLU A 45 8.58 1.90 -18.33
CA GLU A 45 8.26 1.57 -16.93
C GLU A 45 9.37 2.07 -16.02
N TYR A 46 9.01 2.93 -15.07
CA TYR A 46 9.86 3.40 -14.00
C TYR A 46 9.44 2.75 -12.69
N SER A 47 10.37 2.43 -11.81
CA SER A 47 10.09 1.65 -10.61
C SER A 47 10.91 2.07 -9.40
N CYS A 48 10.32 1.83 -8.24
CA CYS A 48 11.05 1.85 -6.98
C CYS A 48 10.59 0.69 -6.09
N SER A 49 11.41 0.39 -5.09
CA SER A 49 11.10 -0.59 -4.06
C SER A 49 9.95 -0.11 -3.18
N ALA A 50 8.95 -0.97 -3.03
CA ALA A 50 7.76 -0.73 -2.23
C ALA A 50 7.21 -2.09 -1.78
N THR A 51 7.54 -2.54 -0.57
CA THR A 51 7.18 -3.89 -0.11
C THR A 51 5.68 -4.01 0.10
N CYS A 52 5.02 -4.82 -0.74
CA CYS A 52 3.58 -5.05 -0.75
C CYS A 52 2.74 -3.76 -0.72
N PRO A 53 2.74 -2.99 -1.83
CA PRO A 53 1.97 -1.75 -1.93
C PRO A 53 0.47 -2.02 -1.80
N ILE A 54 -0.23 -1.20 -1.01
CA ILE A 54 -1.67 -1.32 -0.77
C ILE A 54 -2.48 -0.13 -1.31
N SER A 55 -1.85 1.04 -1.49
CA SER A 55 -2.48 2.16 -2.20
C SER A 55 -1.48 3.06 -2.91
N VAL A 56 -1.97 3.74 -3.95
CA VAL A 56 -1.36 4.94 -4.54
C VAL A 56 -2.39 6.06 -4.51
N TYR A 57 -1.98 7.25 -4.08
CA TYR A 57 -2.74 8.48 -4.19
C TYR A 57 -1.93 9.55 -4.90
N LYS A 58 -2.59 10.38 -5.71
CA LYS A 58 -2.01 11.59 -6.27
C LYS A 58 -2.59 12.80 -5.55
N LEU A 59 -1.73 13.67 -5.02
CA LEU A 59 -2.11 14.96 -4.43
C LEU A 59 -1.27 16.05 -5.08
N GLY A 60 -1.92 16.96 -5.80
CA GLY A 60 -1.24 17.86 -6.73
C GLY A 60 -0.43 17.06 -7.76
N ASP A 61 0.84 17.41 -7.91
CA ASP A 61 1.75 16.75 -8.87
C ASP A 61 2.54 15.58 -8.28
N LYS A 62 2.23 15.15 -7.05
CA LYS A 62 2.98 14.13 -6.34
C LYS A 62 2.17 12.87 -6.12
N TYR A 63 2.86 11.73 -6.14
CA TYR A 63 2.29 10.44 -5.79
C TYR A 63 2.75 10.00 -4.41
N TYR A 64 1.83 9.36 -3.68
CA TYR A 64 2.04 8.80 -2.36
C TYR A 64 1.75 7.31 -2.44
N VAL A 65 2.79 6.50 -2.23
CA VAL A 65 2.69 5.04 -2.26
C VAL A 65 2.75 4.52 -0.83
N THR A 66 1.73 3.78 -0.43
CA THR A 66 1.66 3.14 0.88
C THR A 66 1.93 1.65 0.74
N SER A 67 2.91 1.19 1.49
CA SER A 67 3.35 -0.20 1.58
C SER A 67 3.08 -0.73 2.98
N SER A 68 2.63 -1.98 3.05
CA SER A 68 2.25 -2.61 4.32
C SER A 68 2.46 -4.11 4.24
N LEU A 69 3.24 -4.67 5.15
CA LEU A 69 3.54 -6.09 5.23
C LEU A 69 3.10 -6.62 6.59
N GLY A 70 2.03 -7.40 6.64
CA GLY A 70 1.53 -8.04 7.87
C GLY A 70 2.26 -9.33 8.27
N HIS A 71 3.57 -9.42 8.10
CA HIS A 71 4.37 -10.58 8.53
C HIS A 71 5.08 -10.29 9.86
N MET A 72 5.20 -11.29 10.74
CA MET A 72 5.71 -11.14 12.13
C MET A 72 5.01 -9.98 12.89
N SER A 73 5.76 -8.97 13.34
CA SER A 73 5.22 -7.76 13.99
C SER A 73 4.54 -6.78 13.03
N GLY A 74 4.65 -7.02 11.73
CA GLY A 74 4.24 -6.09 10.71
C GLY A 74 5.29 -5.00 10.45
N SER A 75 5.23 -4.44 9.24
CA SER A 75 5.93 -3.21 8.88
C SER A 75 5.12 -2.41 7.87
N CYS A 76 5.39 -1.12 7.80
CA CYS A 76 4.81 -0.24 6.81
C CYS A 76 5.81 0.81 6.34
N GLU A 77 5.57 1.35 5.16
CA GLU A 77 6.34 2.46 4.57
C GLU A 77 5.39 3.35 3.78
N VAL A 78 5.62 4.66 3.82
CA VAL A 78 4.99 5.60 2.89
C VAL A 78 6.09 6.40 2.21
N VAL A 79 6.06 6.43 0.88
CA VAL A 79 6.99 7.21 0.07
C VAL A 79 6.24 8.22 -0.79
N GLU A 80 6.83 9.39 -0.93
CA GLU A 80 6.45 10.44 -1.88
C GLU A 80 7.29 10.29 -3.16
N ILE A 81 6.66 10.43 -4.32
CA ILE A 81 7.29 10.42 -5.64
C ILE A 81 6.86 11.69 -6.35
N SER A 82 7.81 12.61 -6.56
CA SER A 82 7.52 13.91 -7.20
C SER A 82 7.47 13.81 -8.73
N ASN A 83 8.25 12.91 -9.33
CA ASN A 83 8.20 12.62 -10.76
C ASN A 83 8.62 11.17 -11.00
N PRO A 84 7.70 10.28 -11.44
CA PRO A 84 8.04 8.89 -11.73
C PRO A 84 9.15 8.72 -12.77
N GLU A 85 9.31 9.64 -13.73
CA GLU A 85 10.34 9.55 -14.78
C GLU A 85 11.77 9.76 -14.25
N LEU A 86 11.91 10.23 -13.00
CA LEU A 86 13.21 10.33 -12.30
C LEU A 86 13.56 9.07 -11.50
N MET A 87 12.67 8.07 -11.46
CA MET A 87 12.97 6.79 -10.83
C MET A 87 13.78 5.88 -11.77
N GLU A 88 14.23 4.74 -11.25
CA GLU A 88 14.97 3.77 -12.04
C GLU A 88 14.06 3.09 -13.08
N ILE A 89 14.54 2.97 -14.33
CA ILE A 89 13.85 2.19 -15.37
C ILE A 89 13.77 0.73 -14.91
N TYR A 90 12.56 0.18 -14.89
CA TYR A 90 12.31 -1.19 -14.50
C TYR A 90 12.98 -2.18 -15.46
N LYS A 91 13.70 -3.16 -14.90
CA LYS A 91 14.34 -4.25 -15.65
C LYS A 91 14.13 -5.55 -14.90
N THR A 92 13.83 -6.62 -15.62
CA THR A 92 13.81 -7.97 -15.05
C THR A 92 15.22 -8.51 -14.92
N THR A 93 15.49 -9.24 -13.84
CA THR A 93 16.79 -9.87 -13.61
C THR A 93 16.87 -11.19 -14.41
N PRO A 94 18.00 -11.47 -15.09
CA PRO A 94 18.21 -12.75 -15.74
C PRO A 94 18.30 -13.89 -14.69
N PRO A 95 17.84 -15.11 -15.02
CA PRO A 95 17.96 -16.25 -14.12
C PRO A 95 19.42 -16.55 -13.73
N ARG A 96 19.64 -16.94 -12.47
CA ARG A 96 20.96 -17.33 -11.95
C ARG A 96 21.29 -18.76 -12.37
N LYS A 97 22.58 -19.10 -12.52
CA LYS A 97 23.01 -20.49 -12.78
C LYS A 97 23.42 -21.16 -11.46
N VAL A 98 22.64 -22.13 -11.00
CA VAL A 98 22.88 -22.90 -9.76
C VAL A 98 23.02 -24.37 -10.11
N LYS A 99 24.18 -24.97 -9.82
CA LYS A 99 24.49 -26.39 -10.14
C LYS A 99 24.12 -26.78 -11.59
N GLY A 100 24.43 -25.89 -12.54
CA GLY A 100 24.14 -26.10 -13.96
C GLY A 100 22.72 -25.76 -14.41
N LYS A 101 21.77 -25.48 -13.50
CA LYS A 101 20.38 -25.14 -13.82
C LYS A 101 20.15 -23.62 -13.76
N LYS A 102 19.31 -23.09 -14.65
CA LYS A 102 18.81 -21.71 -14.59
C LYS A 102 17.68 -21.63 -13.56
N VAL A 103 17.85 -20.83 -12.51
CA VAL A 103 16.90 -20.68 -11.40
C VAL A 103 16.58 -19.21 -11.19
N LYS A 104 15.31 -18.92 -10.92
CA LYS A 104 14.83 -17.60 -10.53
C LYS A 104 14.08 -17.72 -9.21
N TYR A 105 14.47 -16.92 -8.23
CA TYR A 105 13.89 -16.93 -6.89
C TYR A 105 12.81 -15.86 -6.76
N VAL A 106 11.89 -16.08 -5.82
CA VAL A 106 10.92 -15.06 -5.40
C VAL A 106 11.70 -13.82 -4.95
N GLY A 107 11.30 -12.64 -5.43
CA GLY A 107 11.99 -11.39 -5.13
C GLY A 107 13.08 -10.97 -6.13
N ASP A 108 13.51 -11.83 -7.06
CA ASP A 108 14.61 -11.52 -8.00
C ASP A 108 14.28 -10.36 -8.95
N ASP A 109 13.00 -10.19 -9.29
CA ASP A 109 12.50 -9.10 -10.15
C ASP A 109 11.98 -7.90 -9.37
N GLU A 110 12.09 -7.93 -8.04
CA GLU A 110 11.66 -6.80 -7.22
C GLU A 110 12.70 -5.69 -7.28
N SER A 111 12.25 -4.48 -7.62
CA SER A 111 13.09 -3.29 -7.57
C SER A 111 13.69 -3.14 -6.17
N LYS A 112 14.97 -2.80 -6.12
CA LYS A 112 15.69 -2.44 -4.90
C LYS A 112 16.00 -0.95 -4.83
N SER A 113 15.65 -0.21 -5.88
CA SER A 113 15.96 1.21 -5.97
C SER A 113 15.02 2.05 -5.09
N LYS A 114 15.57 3.16 -4.60
CA LYS A 114 14.85 4.25 -3.94
C LYS A 114 15.03 5.56 -4.70
N LEU A 115 15.66 5.53 -5.89
CA LEU A 115 15.87 6.71 -6.73
C LEU A 115 14.53 7.36 -7.08
N GLY A 116 14.47 8.69 -7.01
CA GLY A 116 13.26 9.47 -7.28
C GLY A 116 12.18 9.39 -6.20
N THR A 117 12.48 8.79 -5.04
CA THR A 117 11.56 8.68 -3.90
C THR A 117 12.04 9.50 -2.71
N LYS A 118 11.09 10.05 -1.95
CA LYS A 118 11.30 10.63 -0.62
C LYS A 118 10.53 9.80 0.38
N LYS A 119 11.22 9.18 1.34
CA LYS A 119 10.54 8.47 2.43
C LYS A 119 9.83 9.48 3.33
N LEU A 120 8.56 9.22 3.62
CA LEU A 120 7.78 9.98 4.60
C LEU A 120 7.73 9.27 5.93
N ILE A 121 7.67 7.94 5.94
CA ILE A 121 7.75 7.13 7.16
C ILE A 121 8.16 5.70 6.79
N GLY A 122 8.81 5.01 7.72
CA GLY A 122 9.04 3.56 7.66
C GLY A 122 9.12 3.00 9.07
N GLU A 123 8.23 2.07 9.41
CA GLU A 123 8.03 1.62 10.78
C GLU A 123 7.90 0.09 10.87
N HIS A 124 8.47 -0.47 11.93
CA HIS A 124 8.30 -1.88 12.32
C HIS A 124 7.33 -1.95 13.52
N GLY A 125 6.50 -2.98 13.58
CA GLY A 125 5.47 -3.10 14.64
C GLY A 125 4.16 -2.38 14.33
N LYS A 126 4.09 -1.69 13.19
CA LYS A 126 2.90 -0.99 12.70
C LYS A 126 2.53 -1.49 11.32
N ILE A 127 1.23 -1.60 11.07
CA ILE A 127 0.64 -2.02 9.80
C ILE A 127 -0.35 -0.93 9.39
N ILE A 128 -0.24 -0.43 8.16
CA ILE A 128 -1.29 0.40 7.59
C ILE A 128 -2.32 -0.55 6.95
N LEU A 129 -3.57 -0.50 7.40
CA LEU A 129 -4.67 -1.32 6.86
C LEU A 129 -5.25 -0.71 5.58
N GLY A 130 -5.22 0.62 5.48
CA GLY A 130 -5.63 1.35 4.30
C GLY A 130 -5.32 2.83 4.42
N SER A 131 -5.48 3.57 3.33
CA SER A 131 -5.23 5.01 3.28
C SER A 131 -6.28 5.68 2.44
N PHE A 132 -6.62 6.93 2.79
CA PHE A 132 -7.68 7.69 2.15
C PHE A 132 -7.35 9.18 2.17
N VAL A 133 -7.91 9.91 1.21
CA VAL A 133 -7.75 11.36 1.11
C VAL A 133 -9.04 12.02 1.59
N PHE A 134 -8.91 13.03 2.43
CA PHE A 134 -10.02 13.88 2.87
C PHE A 134 -9.54 15.34 2.93
N ASN A 135 -10.29 16.26 2.34
CA ASN A 135 -9.94 17.68 2.25
C ASN A 135 -8.49 17.96 1.78
N GLY A 136 -8.03 17.21 0.78
CA GLY A 136 -6.68 17.37 0.21
C GLY A 136 -5.54 16.80 1.07
N GLN A 137 -5.85 16.16 2.19
CA GLN A 137 -4.87 15.57 3.10
C GLN A 137 -4.96 14.04 3.09
N LEU A 138 -3.81 13.37 3.18
CA LEU A 138 -3.70 11.91 3.25
C LEU A 138 -3.79 11.44 4.70
N PHE A 139 -4.66 10.45 4.94
CA PHE A 139 -4.85 9.79 6.22
C PHE A 139 -4.60 8.29 6.07
N HIS A 140 -4.19 7.67 7.17
CA HIS A 140 -3.86 6.26 7.26
C HIS A 140 -4.64 5.61 8.39
N VAL A 141 -5.19 4.43 8.15
CA VAL A 141 -5.69 3.54 9.20
C VAL A 141 -4.52 2.69 9.66
N VAL A 142 -3.97 3.00 10.82
CA VAL A 142 -2.78 2.36 11.38
C VAL A 142 -3.22 1.40 12.48
N MET A 143 -2.74 0.17 12.40
CA MET A 143 -2.80 -0.80 13.48
C MET A 143 -1.40 -0.96 14.07
N GLU A 144 -1.30 -0.80 15.38
CA GLU A 144 -0.07 -0.91 16.14
C GLU A 144 -0.20 -2.02 17.17
N ARG A 145 0.81 -2.89 17.23
CA ARG A 145 0.90 -3.98 18.20
C ARG A 145 2.00 -3.70 19.21
N GLU A 146 1.62 -3.34 20.42
CA GLU A 146 2.59 -3.13 21.49
C GLU A 146 2.92 -4.46 22.17
N ARG A 147 4.04 -5.05 21.78
CA ARG A 147 4.45 -6.39 22.24
C ARG A 147 4.60 -6.51 23.77
N LYS A 148 5.03 -5.46 24.46
CA LYS A 148 5.25 -5.49 25.92
C LYS A 148 3.94 -5.45 26.70
N ALA A 149 2.98 -4.66 26.22
CA ALA A 149 1.67 -4.51 26.85
C ALA A 149 0.65 -5.57 26.39
N PHE A 150 0.98 -6.35 25.36
CA PHE A 150 0.06 -7.28 24.69
C PHE A 150 -1.22 -6.59 24.22
N THR A 151 -1.10 -5.34 23.79
CA THR A 151 -2.22 -4.52 23.30
C THR A 151 -2.12 -4.32 21.79
N THR A 152 -3.28 -4.21 21.15
CA THR A 152 -3.41 -3.78 19.76
C THR A 152 -4.28 -2.55 19.73
N THR A 153 -3.85 -1.52 19.01
CA THR A 153 -4.61 -0.28 18.83
C THR A 153 -4.73 0.01 17.35
N THR A 154 -5.95 0.28 16.88
CA THR A 154 -6.21 0.76 15.52
C THR A 154 -6.72 2.19 15.57
N TYR A 155 -6.08 3.08 14.83
CA TYR A 155 -6.37 4.51 14.82
C TYR A 155 -6.20 5.12 13.44
N ILE A 156 -6.80 6.29 13.24
CA ILE A 156 -6.51 7.16 12.10
C ILE A 156 -5.31 8.01 12.46
N ALA A 157 -4.38 8.15 11.53
CA ALA A 157 -3.24 9.05 11.68
C ALA A 157 -2.91 9.81 10.40
N THR A 158 -2.22 10.93 10.57
CA THR A 158 -1.42 11.60 9.55
C THR A 158 0.06 11.30 9.78
N ILE A 159 0.91 11.68 8.82
CA ILE A 159 2.36 11.60 8.97
C ILE A 159 2.90 13.03 9.13
N GLU A 160 3.60 13.28 10.22
CA GLU A 160 4.27 14.55 10.53
C GLU A 160 5.67 14.22 11.07
N GLU A 161 6.71 14.87 10.52
CA GLU A 161 8.11 14.67 10.96
C GLU A 161 8.53 13.19 11.03
N GLU A 162 8.15 12.43 10.00
CA GLU A 162 8.41 10.99 9.90
C GLU A 162 7.77 10.11 10.99
N LYS A 163 6.73 10.62 11.66
CA LYS A 163 5.98 9.89 12.70
C LYS A 163 4.49 9.89 12.40
N PHE A 164 3.81 8.85 12.86
CA PHE A 164 2.35 8.86 12.89
C PHE A 164 1.86 9.79 13.99
N ARG A 165 1.02 10.76 13.62
CA ARG A 165 0.24 11.56 14.55
C ARG A 165 -1.18 10.99 14.59
N ALA A 166 -1.51 10.33 15.70
CA ALA A 166 -2.86 9.80 15.91
C ALA A 166 -3.89 10.94 16.00
N ILE A 167 -5.00 10.77 15.29
CA ILE A 167 -6.12 11.73 15.23
C ILE A 167 -7.35 11.17 15.94
N LYS A 168 -7.62 9.88 15.73
CA LYS A 168 -8.83 9.25 16.25
C LYS A 168 -8.62 7.76 16.46
N LEU A 169 -8.93 7.29 17.67
CA LEU A 169 -9.02 5.86 17.97
C LEU A 169 -10.20 5.23 17.23
N ILE A 170 -9.98 4.06 16.63
CA ILE A 170 -11.04 3.24 16.02
C ILE A 170 -11.42 2.10 16.96
N THR A 171 -10.44 1.32 17.42
CA THR A 171 -10.66 0.18 18.32
C THR A 171 -9.37 -0.26 19.01
N ASN A 172 -9.49 -0.97 20.13
CA ASN A 172 -8.41 -1.68 20.83
C ASN A 172 -8.44 -3.20 20.59
N GLU A 173 -9.26 -3.65 19.63
CA GLU A 173 -9.33 -5.05 19.21
C GLU A 173 -8.29 -5.34 18.11
N ASP A 174 -7.76 -6.57 18.05
CA ASP A 174 -6.99 -7.02 16.89
C ASP A 174 -7.93 -7.27 15.72
N VAL A 175 -7.88 -6.35 14.77
CA VAL A 175 -8.71 -6.33 13.56
C VAL A 175 -7.93 -6.75 12.31
N PHE A 176 -6.75 -7.33 12.47
CA PHE A 176 -5.91 -7.73 11.35
C PHE A 176 -6.55 -8.83 10.50
N THR A 177 -6.42 -8.69 9.18
CA THR A 177 -6.73 -9.74 8.22
C THR A 177 -5.69 -9.75 7.10
N TYR A 178 -5.49 -10.92 6.50
CA TYR A 178 -4.66 -11.06 5.30
C TYR A 178 -5.38 -10.62 4.02
N ASP A 179 -6.70 -10.43 4.07
CA ASP A 179 -7.43 -9.78 2.99
C ASP A 179 -6.98 -8.32 2.88
N ARG A 180 -6.63 -7.88 1.67
CA ARG A 180 -6.13 -6.52 1.40
C ARG A 180 -6.89 -5.84 0.29
N ASP A 181 -7.99 -6.42 -0.16
CA ASP A 181 -8.77 -5.87 -1.27
C ASP A 181 -9.66 -4.74 -0.74
N ILE A 182 -9.09 -3.52 -0.75
CA ILE A 182 -9.84 -2.30 -0.41
C ILE A 182 -10.88 -2.06 -1.51
N LEU A 183 -12.16 -2.12 -1.14
CA LEU A 183 -13.27 -1.91 -2.07
C LEU A 183 -13.64 -0.44 -2.07
N LYS A 184 -13.74 0.16 -3.25
CA LYS A 184 -14.31 1.50 -3.44
C LYS A 184 -15.66 1.37 -4.14
N THR A 185 -16.68 1.95 -3.55
CA THR A 185 -18.04 1.97 -4.13
C THR A 185 -18.24 3.21 -5.00
N ASN A 186 -19.20 3.17 -5.92
CA ASN A 186 -19.58 4.33 -6.73
C ASN A 186 -20.13 5.49 -5.89
N GLY A 187 -20.62 5.20 -4.67
CA GLY A 187 -21.10 6.21 -3.72
C GLY A 187 -19.99 6.84 -2.87
N GLY A 188 -18.71 6.63 -3.20
CA GLY A 188 -17.59 7.24 -2.46
C GLY A 188 -17.17 6.51 -1.19
N HIS A 189 -17.89 5.46 -0.77
CA HIS A 189 -17.48 4.63 0.36
C HIS A 189 -16.21 3.82 0.03
N MET A 190 -15.31 3.77 1.00
CA MET A 190 -14.16 2.88 1.02
C MET A 190 -14.35 1.82 2.11
N LEU A 191 -14.26 0.54 1.73
CA LEU A 191 -14.33 -0.58 2.65
C LEU A 191 -12.93 -1.20 2.78
N ILE A 192 -12.32 -1.06 3.95
CA ILE A 192 -11.06 -1.70 4.30
C ILE A 192 -11.39 -3.01 5.01
N PRO A 193 -10.95 -4.18 4.50
CA PRO A 193 -11.20 -5.45 5.17
C PRO A 193 -10.52 -5.48 6.54
N ILE A 194 -11.24 -6.02 7.52
CA ILE A 194 -10.75 -6.27 8.87
C ILE A 194 -11.22 -7.65 9.35
N SER A 195 -10.61 -8.17 10.41
CA SER A 195 -11.11 -9.40 11.04
C SER A 195 -12.57 -9.23 11.45
N GLY A 196 -13.43 -10.12 10.93
CA GLY A 196 -14.86 -10.11 11.23
C GLY A 196 -15.69 -9.02 10.52
N GLY A 197 -15.17 -8.35 9.47
CA GLY A 197 -15.97 -7.41 8.69
C GLY A 197 -15.19 -6.39 7.86
N TYR A 198 -15.70 -5.16 7.81
CA TYR A 198 -15.10 -4.04 7.08
C TYR A 198 -15.09 -2.77 7.91
N LEU A 199 -14.03 -1.99 7.80
CA LEU A 199 -14.04 -0.58 8.15
C LEU A 199 -14.59 0.21 6.97
N ASN A 200 -15.76 0.82 7.13
CA ASN A 200 -16.36 1.71 6.15
C ASN A 200 -15.96 3.15 6.43
N ILE A 201 -15.30 3.77 5.45
CA ILE A 201 -14.89 5.18 5.47
C ILE A 201 -15.69 5.92 4.41
N PHE A 202 -16.37 6.98 4.83
CA PHE A 202 -17.11 7.88 3.95
C PHE A 202 -17.00 9.30 4.50
N GLU A 203 -16.35 10.18 3.72
CA GLU A 203 -16.04 11.55 4.15
C GLU A 203 -15.35 11.57 5.53
N ASN A 204 -15.97 12.21 6.53
CA ASN A 204 -15.48 12.28 7.91
C ASN A 204 -16.04 11.17 8.81
N GLN A 205 -16.82 10.22 8.27
CA GLN A 205 -17.46 9.15 9.02
C GLN A 205 -16.72 7.83 8.84
N ILE A 206 -16.52 7.15 9.97
CA ILE A 206 -15.86 5.85 10.01
C ILE A 206 -16.68 4.92 10.90
N LYS A 207 -17.05 3.75 10.36
CA LYS A 207 -17.88 2.76 11.03
C LYS A 207 -17.33 1.37 10.80
N ILE A 208 -17.33 0.54 11.83
CA ILE A 208 -17.10 -0.90 11.72
C ILE A 208 -18.41 -1.56 11.27
N LEU A 209 -18.37 -2.30 10.18
CA LEU A 209 -19.46 -3.13 9.68
C LEU A 209 -19.09 -4.58 9.94
N LYS A 210 -19.85 -5.27 10.80
CA LYS A 210 -19.71 -6.71 11.06
C LYS A 210 -20.70 -7.50 10.20
#